data_AF-A0A7X6TSX8-F1
#
_entry.id   AF-A0A7X6TSX8-F1
#
_cell.length_a   1.000
_cell.length_b   1.000
_cell.length_c   1.000
_cell.angle_alpha   90.00
_cell.angle_beta   90.00
_cell.angle_gamma   90.00
#
_symmetry.space_group_name_H-M   'P 1'
#
loop_
_entity.id
_entity.type
_entity.pdbx_description
1 polymer ?
#
loop_
_entity_poly.entity_id
_entity_poly.type
_entity_poly.pdbx_seq_one_letter_code
_entity_poly.pdbx_strand_id
1 'polypeptide(L)'
;MKGHSTWQSKKGSIFYGVMILILCSSLLVHQNRLILSHLYIERGIYSMDVEIEAFHKEMKNLEVELNNQFETFSHFSSEMNKNKSIKIFSFEIIKDSMYNEYNILMLKVTDKRINIIRRVIAKEIEGKIILVVREV
;
A
#
# COMPACT_ATOMS: atom_id res chain seq x y z
N MET A 1 69.23 -24.83 -27.80
CA MET A 1 68.10 -24.08 -27.21
C MET A 1 67.05 -23.86 -28.29
N LYS A 2 65.95 -24.61 -28.27
CA LYS A 2 64.80 -24.40 -29.18
C LYS A 2 63.69 -23.75 -28.35
N GLY A 3 63.61 -22.43 -28.42
CA GLY A 3 62.49 -21.67 -27.84
C GLY A 3 61.23 -21.96 -28.66
N HIS A 4 60.40 -22.87 -28.16
CA HIS A 4 59.07 -23.10 -28.71
C HIS A 4 58.21 -21.86 -28.43
N SER A 5 57.88 -21.18 -29.52
CA SER A 5 57.05 -19.99 -29.54
C SER A 5 55.65 -20.31 -29.01
N THR A 6 55.32 -19.79 -27.82
CA THR A 6 53.97 -19.79 -27.21
C THR A 6 53.00 -18.84 -27.91
N TRP A 7 53.30 -18.38 -29.13
CA TRP A 7 52.49 -17.39 -29.86
C TRP A 7 51.43 -17.97 -30.79
N GLN A 8 51.24 -19.29 -30.86
CA GLN A 8 50.09 -19.87 -31.56
C GLN A 8 48.77 -19.76 -30.76
N SER A 9 48.78 -19.38 -29.47
CA SER A 9 47.57 -19.26 -28.62
C SER A 9 46.91 -17.88 -28.60
N LYS A 10 47.51 -16.85 -29.23
CA LYS A 10 47.08 -15.45 -29.09
C LYS A 10 45.68 -15.13 -29.65
N LYS A 11 45.26 -15.83 -30.71
CA LYS A 11 43.92 -15.62 -31.30
C LYS A 11 42.80 -16.18 -30.40
N GLY A 12 43.07 -17.27 -29.68
CA GLY A 12 42.13 -17.83 -28.70
C GLY A 12 41.97 -16.92 -27.48
N SER A 13 43.08 -16.37 -26.96
CA SER A 13 43.08 -15.50 -25.77
C SER A 13 42.16 -14.28 -25.89
N ILE A 14 42.14 -13.62 -27.06
CA ILE A 14 41.27 -12.46 -27.29
C ILE A 14 39.81 -12.88 -27.35
N PHE A 15 39.52 -14.02 -28.00
CA PHE A 15 38.16 -14.57 -28.08
C PHE A 15 37.60 -14.93 -26.69
N TYR A 16 38.41 -15.56 -25.83
CA TYR A 16 38.04 -15.83 -24.44
C TYR A 16 37.84 -14.54 -23.63
N GLY A 17 38.67 -13.52 -23.84
CA GLY A 17 38.50 -12.22 -23.20
C GLY A 17 37.17 -11.55 -23.57
N VAL A 18 36.79 -11.59 -24.85
CA VAL A 18 35.50 -11.06 -25.33
C VAL A 18 34.33 -11.87 -24.76
N MET A 19 34.41 -13.20 -24.73
CA MET A 19 33.37 -14.03 -24.11
C MET A 19 33.19 -13.72 -22.62
N ILE A 20 34.27 -13.52 -21.87
CA ILE A 20 34.20 -13.13 -20.45
C ILE A 20 33.54 -11.76 -20.29
N LEU A 21 33.86 -10.79 -21.15
CA LEU A 21 33.21 -9.47 -21.11
C LEU A 21 31.72 -9.54 -21.43
N ILE A 22 31.32 -10.38 -22.40
CA ILE A 22 29.90 -10.63 -22.71
C ILE A 22 29.20 -11.26 -21.51
N LEU A 23 29.85 -12.23 -20.85
CA LEU A 23 29.30 -12.90 -19.67
C LEU A 23 29.18 -11.93 -18.47
N CYS A 24 30.19 -11.10 -18.23
CA CYS A 24 30.13 -10.05 -17.21
C CYS A 24 29.04 -9.03 -17.51
N SER A 25 28.88 -8.62 -18.77
CA SER A 25 27.82 -7.71 -19.19
C SER A 25 26.43 -8.31 -18.96
N SER A 26 26.22 -9.58 -19.32
CA SER A 26 24.93 -10.25 -19.11
C SER A 26 24.61 -10.44 -17.62
N LEU A 27 25.60 -10.78 -16.80
CA LEU A 27 25.46 -10.87 -15.35
C LEU A 27 25.13 -9.50 -14.72
N LEU A 28 25.83 -8.44 -15.12
CA LEU A 28 25.58 -7.08 -14.62
C LEU A 28 24.17 -6.60 -14.99
N VAL A 29 23.72 -6.83 -16.23
CA VAL A 29 22.36 -6.49 -16.65
C VAL A 29 21.32 -7.25 -15.83
N HIS A 30 21.55 -8.54 -15.59
CA HIS A 30 20.64 -9.36 -14.80
C HIS A 30 20.56 -8.89 -13.34
N GLN A 31 21.70 -8.63 -12.70
CA GLN A 31 21.74 -8.13 -11.32
C GLN A 31 21.13 -6.73 -11.21
N ASN A 32 21.41 -5.83 -12.15
CA ASN A 32 20.80 -4.50 -12.15
C ASN A 32 19.27 -4.58 -12.28
N ARG A 33 18.74 -5.49 -13.10
CA ARG A 33 17.30 -5.73 -13.21
C ARG A 33 16.70 -6.21 -11.88
N LEU A 34 17.38 -7.12 -11.19
CA LEU A 34 16.95 -7.61 -9.88
C LEU A 34 16.95 -6.49 -8.84
N ILE A 35 18.02 -5.69 -8.76
CA ILE A 35 18.13 -4.56 -7.83
C ILE A 35 17.02 -3.54 -8.09
N LEU A 36 16.80 -3.16 -9.35
CA LEU A 36 15.73 -2.22 -9.71
C LEU A 36 14.35 -2.76 -9.34
N SER A 37 14.09 -4.05 -9.56
CA SER A 37 12.82 -4.67 -9.16
C SER A 37 12.63 -4.65 -7.65
N HIS A 38 13.67 -4.95 -6.87
CA HIS A 38 13.62 -4.88 -5.41
C HIS A 38 13.34 -3.47 -4.92
N LEU A 39 14.11 -2.48 -5.43
CA LEU A 39 13.92 -1.07 -5.07
C LEU A 39 12.52 -0.56 -5.43
N TYR A 40 11.95 -1.01 -6.55
CA TYR A 40 10.60 -0.62 -6.95
C TYR A 40 9.54 -1.20 -6.00
N ILE A 41 9.66 -2.48 -5.64
CA ILE A 41 8.76 -3.15 -4.69
C ILE A 41 8.88 -2.48 -3.32
N GLU A 42 10.10 -2.27 -2.84
CA GLU A 42 10.39 -1.67 -1.55
C GLU A 42 9.85 -0.24 -1.44
N ARG A 43 10.05 0.60 -2.47
CA ARG A 43 9.45 1.94 -2.54
C ARG A 43 7.93 1.88 -2.54
N GLY A 44 7.35 0.91 -3.24
CA GLY A 44 5.91 0.67 -3.24
C GLY A 44 5.39 0.35 -1.83
N ILE A 45 6.05 -0.56 -1.12
CA ILE A 45 5.71 -0.94 0.26
C ILE A 45 5.81 0.28 1.19
N TYR A 46 6.94 1.00 1.19
CA TYR A 46 7.10 2.19 2.02
C TYR A 46 6.07 3.28 1.71
N SER A 47 5.70 3.46 0.43
CA SER A 47 4.64 4.42 0.07
C SER A 47 3.28 4.01 0.63
N MET A 48 2.94 2.72 0.60
CA MET A 48 1.71 2.22 1.21
C MET A 48 1.72 2.39 2.73
N ASP A 49 2.83 2.10 3.39
CA ASP A 49 2.94 2.26 4.85
C ASP A 49 2.73 3.72 5.28
N VAL A 50 3.35 4.67 4.57
CA VAL A 50 3.16 6.11 4.81
C VAL A 50 1.70 6.53 4.57
N GLU A 51 1.06 6.02 3.52
CA GLU A 51 -0.36 6.28 3.27
C GLU A 51 -1.28 5.67 4.34
N ILE A 52 -0.93 4.50 4.88
CA ILE A 52 -1.68 3.86 5.98
C ILE A 52 -1.56 4.68 7.26
N GLU A 53 -0.35 5.12 7.61
CA GLU A 53 -0.13 5.95 8.78
C GLU A 53 -0.85 7.31 8.67
N ALA A 54 -0.77 7.95 7.50
CA ALA A 54 -1.48 9.20 7.23
C ALA A 54 -3.01 9.02 7.41
N PHE A 55 -3.55 7.93 6.87
CA PHE A 55 -4.97 7.62 7.04
C PHE A 55 -5.35 7.36 8.50
N HIS A 56 -4.53 6.65 9.28
CA HIS A 56 -4.79 6.45 10.70
C HIS A 56 -4.84 7.77 11.48
N LYS A 57 -4.01 8.75 11.11
CA LYS A 57 -4.04 10.09 11.71
C LYS A 57 -5.32 10.83 11.34
N GLU A 58 -5.74 10.77 10.08
CA GLU A 58 -6.98 11.40 9.61
C GLU A 58 -8.23 10.73 10.19
N MET A 59 -8.20 9.41 10.40
CA MET A 59 -9.25 8.65 11.07
C MET A 59 -9.52 9.17 12.48
N LYS A 60 -8.49 9.44 13.28
CA LYS A 60 -8.68 10.02 14.62
C LYS A 60 -9.41 11.35 14.56
N ASN A 61 -9.13 12.18 13.55
CA ASN A 61 -9.85 13.44 13.35
C ASN A 61 -11.31 13.19 12.94
N LEU A 62 -11.56 12.19 12.07
CA LEU A 62 -12.91 11.77 11.70
C LEU A 62 -13.71 11.26 12.91
N GLU A 63 -13.09 10.48 13.80
CA GLU A 63 -13.72 10.00 15.04
C GLU A 63 -14.13 11.16 15.94
N VAL A 64 -13.26 12.17 16.11
CA VAL A 64 -13.59 13.36 16.90
C VAL A 64 -14.80 14.08 16.31
N GLU A 65 -14.81 14.32 14.99
CA GLU A 65 -15.95 14.98 14.34
C GLU A 65 -17.23 14.15 14.40
N LEU A 66 -17.14 12.83 14.24
CA LEU A 66 -18.28 11.94 14.38
C LEU A 66 -18.85 11.98 15.79
N ASN A 67 -18.00 11.97 16.82
CA ASN A 67 -18.44 12.08 18.21
C ASN A 67 -19.01 13.47 18.53
N ASN A 68 -18.55 14.53 17.87
CA ASN A 68 -19.13 15.87 18.00
C ASN A 68 -20.50 15.99 17.32
N GLN A 69 -20.67 15.34 16.16
CA GLN A 69 -21.90 15.39 15.39
C GLN A 69 -22.97 14.43 15.93
N PHE A 70 -22.55 13.31 16.51
CA PHE A 70 -23.42 12.25 17.02
C PHE A 70 -23.14 12.00 18.50
N GLU A 71 -24.05 12.42 19.36
CA GLU A 71 -23.94 12.22 20.82
C GLU A 71 -23.93 10.74 21.24
N THR A 72 -24.52 9.86 20.42
CA THR A 72 -24.63 8.43 20.72
C THR A 72 -24.39 7.58 19.48
N PHE A 73 -23.81 6.39 19.69
CA PHE A 73 -23.60 5.40 18.63
C PHE A 73 -24.92 4.94 17.99
N SER A 74 -26.01 4.87 18.77
CA SER A 74 -27.34 4.51 18.26
C SER A 74 -27.88 5.54 17.25
N HIS A 75 -27.69 6.83 17.51
CA HIS A 75 -28.07 7.90 16.58
C HIS A 75 -27.25 7.82 15.28
N PHE A 76 -25.94 7.61 15.40
CA PHE A 76 -25.05 7.40 14.27
C PHE A 76 -25.44 6.18 13.43
N SER A 77 -25.65 5.03 14.07
CA SER A 77 -26.06 3.78 13.42
C SER A 77 -27.41 3.94 12.70
N SER A 78 -28.37 4.63 13.32
CA SER A 78 -29.66 4.93 12.70
C SER A 78 -29.54 5.79 11.45
N GLU A 79 -28.72 6.85 11.47
CA GLU A 79 -28.50 7.70 10.29
C GLU A 79 -27.79 6.95 9.15
N MET A 80 -26.80 6.10 9.48
CA MET A 80 -26.15 5.23 8.49
C MET A 80 -27.10 4.18 7.91
N ASN A 81 -28.02 3.64 8.72
CA ASN A 81 -29.03 2.69 8.28
C ASN A 81 -30.05 3.29 7.31
N LYS A 82 -30.25 4.62 7.34
CA LYS A 82 -31.07 5.35 6.35
C LYS A 82 -30.37 5.55 5.01
N ASN A 83 -29.23 4.89 4.76
CA ASN A 83 -28.40 5.02 3.55
C ASN A 83 -27.96 6.45 3.24
N LYS A 84 -27.87 7.31 4.26
CA LYS A 84 -27.33 8.66 4.08
C LYS A 84 -25.81 8.60 3.98
N SER A 85 -25.24 9.35 3.04
CA SER A 85 -23.81 9.60 3.06
C SER A 85 -23.50 10.74 4.03
N ILE A 86 -22.53 10.51 4.91
CA ILE A 86 -22.04 11.53 5.84
C ILE A 86 -20.79 12.13 5.21
N LYS A 87 -20.77 13.46 5.09
CA LYS A 87 -19.63 14.19 4.53
C LYS A 87 -18.96 14.96 5.65
N ILE A 88 -17.71 14.62 5.94
CA ILE A 88 -16.88 15.29 6.93
C ILE A 88 -15.59 15.70 6.23
N PHE A 89 -15.32 17.00 6.18
CA PHE A 89 -14.23 17.59 5.41
C PHE A 89 -14.23 17.11 3.94
N SER A 90 -13.20 16.37 3.53
CA SER A 90 -13.05 15.78 2.20
C SER A 90 -13.42 14.29 2.15
N PHE A 91 -13.87 13.73 3.28
CA PHE A 91 -14.28 12.35 3.38
C PHE A 91 -15.78 12.19 3.17
N GLU A 92 -16.13 11.15 2.44
CA GLU A 92 -17.50 10.67 2.30
C GLU A 92 -17.60 9.28 2.91
N ILE A 93 -18.43 9.16 3.94
CA ILE A 93 -18.66 7.94 4.70
C ILE A 93 -20.01 7.38 4.28
N ILE A 94 -20.01 6.15 3.78
CA ILE A 94 -21.20 5.46 3.29
C ILE A 94 -21.28 4.09 3.95
N LYS A 95 -22.47 3.65 4.34
CA LYS A 95 -22.69 2.28 4.82
C LYS A 95 -22.41 1.26 3.71
N ASP A 96 -21.55 0.28 3.99
CA ASP A 96 -21.27 -0.83 3.06
C ASP A 96 -22.28 -1.96 3.33
N SER A 97 -23.34 -2.04 2.53
CA SER A 97 -24.46 -2.98 2.74
C SER A 97 -24.08 -4.45 2.55
N MET A 98 -22.95 -4.76 1.90
CA MET A 98 -22.54 -6.12 1.56
C MET A 98 -22.02 -6.94 2.76
N TYR A 99 -21.64 -6.29 3.86
CA TYR A 99 -20.98 -6.94 5.01
C TYR A 99 -21.75 -6.83 6.34
N ASN A 100 -22.95 -6.25 6.34
CA ASN A 100 -23.70 -5.96 7.57
C ASN A 100 -24.60 -7.11 8.05
N GLU A 101 -24.44 -8.34 7.54
CA GLU A 101 -25.26 -9.50 7.95
C GLU A 101 -25.04 -9.93 9.41
N TYR A 102 -23.97 -9.47 10.07
CA TYR A 102 -23.56 -9.92 11.41
C TYR A 102 -23.53 -8.81 12.48
N ASN A 103 -24.43 -7.82 12.43
CA ASN A 103 -24.47 -6.71 13.40
C ASN A 103 -23.21 -5.82 13.45
N ILE A 104 -22.30 -5.98 12.48
CA ILE A 104 -21.10 -5.15 12.33
C ILE A 104 -21.48 -3.99 11.41
N LEU A 105 -21.31 -2.74 11.84
CA LEU A 105 -21.54 -1.57 11.01
C LEU A 105 -20.29 -1.29 10.17
N MET A 106 -20.26 -1.86 8.97
CA MET A 106 -19.18 -1.63 8.01
C MET A 106 -19.43 -0.33 7.23
N LEU A 107 -18.40 0.50 7.17
CA LEU A 107 -18.41 1.80 6.51
C LEU A 107 -17.33 1.84 5.42
N LYS A 108 -17.71 2.42 4.29
CA LYS A 108 -16.83 2.81 3.20
C LYS A 108 -16.49 4.28 3.38
N VAL A 109 -15.25 4.58 3.72
CA VAL A 109 -14.69 5.93 3.82
C VAL A 109 -13.97 6.23 2.51
N THR A 110 -14.47 7.20 1.77
CA THR A 110 -13.88 7.64 0.50
C THR A 110 -13.26 9.01 0.71
N ASP A 111 -11.95 9.14 0.49
CA ASP A 111 -11.31 10.45 0.42
C ASP A 111 -11.46 11.01 -1.00
N LYS A 112 -12.09 12.18 -1.14
CA LYS A 112 -12.28 12.85 -2.43
C LYS A 112 -11.00 13.45 -3.01
N ARG A 113 -9.96 13.69 -2.20
CA ARG A 113 -8.71 14.30 -2.66
C ARG A 113 -7.88 13.35 -3.50
N ILE A 114 -7.75 12.12 -3.00
CA ILE A 114 -6.88 11.08 -3.57
C ILE A 114 -7.74 9.98 -4.24
N ASN A 115 -9.06 10.05 -4.10
CA ASN A 115 -10.03 9.05 -4.56
C ASN A 115 -9.72 7.64 -4.03
N ILE A 116 -9.16 7.57 -2.82
CA ILE A 116 -8.86 6.32 -2.14
C ILE A 116 -10.10 5.90 -1.35
N ILE A 117 -10.43 4.62 -1.47
CA ILE A 117 -11.55 3.98 -0.77
C ILE A 117 -10.96 3.08 0.31
N ARG A 118 -11.39 3.27 1.55
CA ARG A 118 -11.04 2.40 2.66
C ARG A 118 -12.29 1.88 3.36
N ARG A 119 -12.20 0.66 3.88
CA ARG A 119 -13.28 0.02 4.64
C ARG A 119 -12.91 0.04 6.11
N VAL A 120 -13.83 0.53 6.94
CA VAL A 120 -13.64 0.66 8.37
C VAL A 120 -14.88 0.12 9.08
N ILE A 121 -14.66 -0.44 10.26
CA ILE A 121 -15.72 -0.93 11.12
C ILE A 121 -15.97 0.13 12.18
N ALA A 122 -17.20 0.61 12.28
CA ALA A 122 -17.58 1.45 13.41
C ALA A 122 -17.96 0.58 14.61
N LYS A 123 -17.34 0.86 15.76
CA LYS A 123 -17.62 0.22 17.04
C LYS A 123 -17.91 1.28 18.09
N GLU A 124 -18.70 0.89 19.10
CA GLU A 124 -18.88 1.67 20.31
C GLU A 124 -17.90 1.16 21.38
N ILE A 125 -17.06 2.06 21.89
CA ILE A 125 -16.14 1.78 23.01
C ILE A 125 -16.27 2.94 23.99
N GLU A 126 -16.62 2.65 25.24
CA GLU A 126 -16.78 3.66 26.31
C GLU A 126 -17.77 4.80 25.93
N GLY A 127 -18.81 4.49 25.16
CA GLY A 127 -19.80 5.47 24.69
C GLY A 127 -19.33 6.38 23.57
N LYS A 128 -18.14 6.14 23.01
CA LYS A 128 -17.59 6.86 21.85
C LYS A 128 -17.63 5.99 20.60
N ILE A 129 -17.81 6.65 19.47
CA ILE A 129 -17.69 6.08 18.12
C ILE A 129 -16.20 5.96 17.81
N ILE A 130 -15.74 4.74 17.60
CA ILE A 130 -14.37 4.41 17.18
C ILE A 130 -14.42 3.70 15.83
N LEU A 131 -13.54 4.11 14.91
CA LEU A 131 -13.38 3.52 13.59
C LEU A 131 -12.16 2.60 13.62
N VAL A 132 -12.38 1.32 13.33
CA VAL A 132 -11.32 0.32 13.27
C VAL A 132 -11.07 -0.05 11.81
N VAL A 133 -9.84 0.16 11.34
CA VAL A 133 -9.42 -0.32 10.02
C VAL A 133 -9.40 -1.84 10.05
N ARG A 134 -10.08 -2.48 9.10
CA ARG A 134 -9.91 -3.92 8.90
C ARG A 134 -8.63 -4.13 8.10
N GLU A 135 -7.57 -4.54 8.78
CA GLU A 135 -6.43 -5.17 8.11
C GLU A 135 -6.97 -6.40 7.37
N VAL A 136 -6.82 -6.43 6.05
CA VAL A 136 -7.14 -7.58 5.20
C VAL A 136 -5.89 -8.41 5.08
#